data_AF-T1A172-F1
#
_entry.id   AF-T1A172-F1
#
_cell.length_a   1.000
_cell.length_b   1.000
_cell.length_c   1.000
_cell.angle_alpha   90.00
_cell.angle_beta   90.00
_cell.angle_gamma   90.00
#
_symmetry.space_group_name_H-M   'P 1'
#
loop_
_entity.id
_entity.type
_entity.pdbx_description
1 polymer ?
#
loop_
_entity_poly.entity_id
_entity_poly.type
_entity_poly.pdbx_seq_one_letter_code
_entity_poly.pdbx_strand_id
1 'polypeptide(L)'
;MASLTAKVIKGHTYYYARECRRVGGRPKIVRTVYLGSLDRILAAVQGAQQPPALQSVDIASFGDVAALYDLAQSIGLVELIDRIVPKRRQGLCTGQYLLLAAINRAVHPASKTQLAAWYGQTALRRLLPAQESQLSSQAFWNHMDGVAYRAQHHIEHAFRDMKNPH
;
A
#
# COMPACT_ATOMS: atom_id res chain seq x y z
N MET A 1 14.72 -10.62 -32.07
CA MET A 1 14.59 -9.14 -32.12
C MET A 1 13.21 -8.79 -32.63
N ALA A 2 12.60 -7.72 -32.11
CA ALA A 2 11.33 -7.22 -32.64
C ALA A 2 11.58 -6.45 -33.94
N SER A 3 10.72 -6.64 -34.95
CA SER A 3 10.71 -5.86 -36.19
C SER A 3 9.34 -5.26 -36.44
N LEU A 4 9.32 -4.10 -37.09
CA LEU A 4 8.09 -3.43 -37.51
C LEU A 4 7.67 -3.98 -38.88
N THR A 5 6.41 -4.40 -39.01
CA THR A 5 5.85 -4.94 -40.25
C THR A 5 4.59 -4.19 -40.63
N ALA A 6 4.54 -3.63 -41.83
CA ALA A 6 3.34 -3.03 -42.40
C ALA A 6 2.42 -4.09 -43.04
N LYS A 7 1.11 -3.88 -42.95
CA LYS A 7 0.08 -4.71 -43.57
C LYS A 7 -1.04 -3.83 -44.10
N VAL A 8 -1.36 -3.96 -45.39
CA VAL A 8 -2.48 -3.24 -46.01
C VAL A 8 -3.76 -4.07 -45.85
N ILE A 9 -4.81 -3.46 -45.29
CA ILE A 9 -6.12 -4.07 -45.09
C ILE A 9 -7.17 -3.07 -45.55
N LYS A 10 -7.97 -3.43 -46.56
CA LYS A 10 -9.03 -2.57 -47.14
C LYS A 10 -8.53 -1.15 -47.50
N GLY A 11 -7.33 -1.06 -48.08
CA GLY A 11 -6.72 0.22 -48.47
C GLY A 11 -6.02 1.00 -47.35
N HIS A 12 -6.09 0.54 -46.10
CA HIS A 12 -5.43 1.18 -44.96
C HIS A 12 -4.17 0.42 -44.53
N THR A 13 -3.10 1.15 -44.24
CA THR A 13 -1.83 0.58 -43.77
C THR A 13 -1.80 0.51 -42.24
N TYR A 14 -1.56 -0.70 -41.75
CA TYR A 14 -1.45 -1.00 -40.33
C TYR A 14 -0.11 -1.62 -39.99
N TYR A 15 0.37 -1.38 -38.78
CA TYR A 15 1.68 -1.82 -38.34
C TYR A 15 1.57 -2.85 -37.21
N TYR A 16 2.53 -3.77 -37.22
CA TYR A 16 2.68 -4.82 -36.22
C TYR A 16 4.13 -4.88 -35.75
N ALA A 17 4.34 -5.02 -34.44
CA ALA A 17 5.63 -5.46 -33.90
C ALA A 17 5.66 -6.98 -33.88
N ARG A 18 6.69 -7.58 -34.49
CA ARG A 18 6.84 -9.04 -34.56
C ARG A 18 8.18 -9.45 -34.00
N GLU A 19 8.17 -10.40 -33.06
CA GLU A 19 9.40 -10.97 -32.52
C GLU A 19 9.69 -12.30 -33.20
N CYS A 20 10.86 -12.38 -33.83
CA CYS A 20 11.38 -13.61 -34.41
C CYS A 20 12.42 -14.25 -33.47
N ARG A 21 12.31 -15.56 -33.26
CA ARG A 21 13.25 -16.40 -32.52
C ARG A 21 13.47 -17.71 -33.28
N ARG A 22 14.66 -18.32 -33.16
CA ARG A 22 14.87 -19.68 -33.71
C ARG A 22 14.22 -20.71 -32.80
N VAL A 23 13.38 -21.58 -33.37
CA VAL A 23 12.74 -22.72 -32.68
C VAL A 23 13.08 -23.95 -33.51
N GLY A 24 13.83 -24.90 -32.93
CA GLY A 24 14.33 -26.06 -33.67
C GLY A 24 15.23 -25.67 -34.86
N GLY A 25 16.09 -24.67 -34.69
CA GLY A 25 17.02 -24.19 -35.73
C GLY A 25 16.40 -23.29 -36.82
N ARG A 26 15.07 -23.23 -36.92
CA ARG A 26 14.35 -22.43 -37.92
C ARG A 26 13.83 -21.11 -37.33
N PRO A 27 13.95 -19.97 -38.03
CA PRO A 27 13.36 -18.72 -37.57
C PRO A 27 11.83 -18.82 -37.56
N LYS A 28 11.20 -18.49 -36.43
CA LYS A 28 9.75 -18.51 -36.22
C LYS A 28 9.33 -17.21 -35.52
N ILE A 29 8.23 -16.63 -35.99
CA ILE A 29 7.61 -15.49 -35.29
C ILE A 29 6.89 -16.03 -34.06
N VAL A 30 7.38 -15.65 -32.89
CA VAL A 30 6.90 -16.13 -31.57
C VAL A 30 5.93 -15.15 -30.92
N ARG A 31 5.93 -13.88 -31.34
CA ARG A 31 5.02 -12.85 -30.84
C ARG A 31 4.66 -11.88 -31.95
N THR A 32 3.38 -11.50 -32.03
CA THR A 32 2.88 -10.45 -32.91
C THR A 32 1.98 -9.53 -32.09
N VAL A 33 2.29 -8.23 -32.11
CA VAL A 33 1.52 -7.18 -31.43
C VAL A 33 1.02 -6.22 -32.48
N TYR A 34 -0.29 -5.97 -32.51
CA TYR A 34 -0.89 -4.95 -33.37
C TYR A 34 -0.63 -3.55 -32.79
N LEU A 35 -0.04 -2.66 -33.58
CA LEU A 35 0.30 -1.31 -33.15
C LEU A 35 -0.70 -0.26 -33.65
N GLY A 36 -1.50 -0.58 -34.67
CA GLY A 36 -2.45 0.35 -35.27
C GLY A 36 -1.93 1.01 -36.54
N SER A 37 -2.54 2.14 -36.91
CA SER A 37 -2.08 3.00 -38.00
C SER A 37 -0.81 3.76 -37.63
N LEU A 38 -0.17 4.36 -38.63
CA LEU A 38 0.98 5.24 -38.39
C LEU A 38 0.62 6.40 -37.44
N ASP A 39 -0.54 7.04 -37.65
CA ASP A 39 -1.00 8.15 -36.82
C ASP A 39 -1.16 7.77 -35.34
N ARG A 40 -1.65 6.56 -35.07
CA ARG A 40 -1.78 6.04 -33.69
C ARG A 40 -0.42 5.84 -33.05
N ILE A 41 0.55 5.33 -33.80
CA ILE A 41 1.92 5.14 -33.31
C ILE A 41 2.54 6.52 -33.02
N LEU A 42 2.40 7.48 -33.93
CA LEU A 42 2.91 8.84 -33.75
C LEU A 42 2.28 9.51 -32.52
N ALA A 43 0.96 9.43 -32.37
CA ALA A 43 0.26 9.97 -31.21
C ALA A 43 0.71 9.33 -29.90
N ALA A 44 0.95 8.01 -29.89
CA ALA A 44 1.46 7.31 -28.70
C ALA A 44 2.89 7.72 -28.34
N VAL A 45 3.78 7.88 -29.33
CA VAL A 45 5.17 8.32 -29.11
C VAL A 45 5.22 9.77 -28.65
N GLN A 46 4.43 10.65 -29.27
CA GLN A 46 4.34 12.06 -28.90
C GLN A 46 3.69 12.25 -27.52
N GLY A 47 2.61 11.52 -27.24
CA GLY A 47 1.93 11.53 -25.94
C GLY A 47 2.78 10.92 -24.82
N ALA A 48 3.62 9.92 -25.11
CA ALA A 48 4.54 9.34 -24.13
C ALA A 48 5.66 10.29 -23.70
N GLN A 49 5.91 11.37 -24.44
CA GLN A 49 6.83 12.44 -24.03
C GLN A 49 6.21 13.40 -23.02
N GLN A 50 4.90 13.32 -22.80
CA GLN A 50 4.23 14.08 -21.77
C GLN A 50 4.11 13.19 -20.52
N PRO A 51 4.57 13.64 -19.34
CA PRO A 51 4.28 12.94 -18.11
C PRO A 51 2.74 12.79 -17.99
N PRO A 52 2.26 11.64 -17.49
CA PRO A 52 0.82 11.44 -17.31
C PRO A 52 0.25 12.62 -16.51
N ALA A 53 -0.89 13.12 -16.97
CA ALA A 53 -1.57 14.23 -16.29
C ALA A 53 -1.78 13.86 -14.81
N LEU A 54 -1.39 14.74 -13.90
CA LEU A 54 -1.64 14.58 -12.47
C LEU A 54 -3.16 14.49 -12.27
N GLN A 55 -3.64 13.35 -11.77
CA GLN A 55 -5.06 13.11 -11.56
C GLN A 55 -5.57 13.80 -10.29
N SER A 56 -4.78 13.76 -9.22
CA SER A 56 -5.06 14.44 -7.96
C SER A 56 -3.78 14.67 -7.16
N VAL A 57 -3.82 15.63 -6.23
CA VAL A 57 -2.79 15.86 -5.22
C VAL A 57 -3.46 15.71 -3.86
N ASP A 58 -3.04 14.70 -3.09
CA ASP A 58 -3.48 14.51 -1.71
C ASP A 58 -2.50 15.21 -0.76
N ILE A 59 -2.98 16.19 -0.01
CA ILE A 59 -2.21 16.82 1.07
C ILE A 59 -2.46 16.02 2.35
N ALA A 60 -1.39 15.57 3.00
CA ALA A 60 -1.48 14.77 4.21
C ALA A 60 -0.33 15.08 5.18
N SER A 61 -0.61 15.04 6.48
CA SER A 61 0.43 15.08 7.51
C SER A 61 1.34 13.86 7.38
N PHE A 62 2.65 14.10 7.34
CA PHE A 62 3.64 13.07 6.99
C PHE A 62 4.73 12.89 8.06
N GLY A 63 5.53 13.92 8.35
CA GLY A 63 6.82 13.73 9.02
C GLY A 63 6.75 13.08 10.41
N ASP A 64 5.93 13.64 11.29
CA ASP A 64 5.70 13.16 12.65
C ASP A 64 5.10 11.74 12.69
N VAL A 65 4.05 11.55 11.89
CA VAL A 65 3.30 10.30 11.81
C VAL A 65 4.13 9.17 11.19
N ALA A 66 4.87 9.46 10.12
CA ALA A 66 5.74 8.49 9.45
C ALA A 66 6.94 8.11 10.35
N ALA A 67 7.53 9.07 11.07
CA ALA A 67 8.63 8.79 11.98
C ALA A 67 8.21 7.87 13.14
N LEU A 68 7.04 8.11 13.74
CA LEU A 68 6.54 7.24 14.81
C LEU A 68 6.14 5.86 14.29
N TYR A 69 5.59 5.78 13.08
CA TYR A 69 5.30 4.50 12.44
C TYR A 69 6.58 3.71 12.17
N ASP A 70 7.61 4.34 11.59
CA ASP A 70 8.91 3.71 11.32
C ASP A 70 9.59 3.23 12.61
N LEU A 71 9.57 4.06 13.66
CA LEU A 71 10.09 3.68 14.98
C LEU A 71 9.34 2.45 15.52
N ALA A 72 8.01 2.44 15.46
CA ALA A 72 7.21 1.30 15.92
C ALA A 72 7.52 0.01 15.15
N GLN A 73 7.79 0.10 13.84
CA GLN A 73 8.25 -1.04 13.04
C GLN A 73 9.64 -1.50 13.45
N SER A 74 10.59 -0.58 13.65
CA SER A 74 11.96 -0.91 14.01
C SER A 74 12.06 -1.67 15.34
N ILE A 75 11.14 -1.40 16.27
CA ILE A 75 11.08 -2.08 17.57
C ILE A 75 10.16 -3.31 17.55
N GLY A 76 9.49 -3.64 16.44
CA GLY A 76 8.59 -4.79 16.35
C GLY A 76 7.36 -4.68 17.27
N LEU A 77 6.83 -3.46 17.43
CA LEU A 77 5.77 -3.17 18.40
C LEU A 77 4.49 -3.97 18.13
N VAL A 78 4.07 -4.02 16.87
CA VAL A 78 2.82 -4.70 16.48
C VAL A 78 2.93 -6.20 16.74
N GLU A 79 4.07 -6.79 16.37
CA GLU A 79 4.38 -8.20 16.54
C GLU A 79 4.41 -8.61 18.01
N LEU A 80 4.97 -7.75 18.87
CA LEU A 80 4.98 -7.96 20.31
C LEU A 80 3.55 -8.00 20.87
N ILE A 81 2.74 -6.99 20.54
CA ILE A 81 1.37 -6.90 21.04
C ILE A 81 0.55 -8.09 20.56
N ASP A 82 0.62 -8.43 19.28
CA ASP A 82 -0.17 -9.52 18.68
C ASP A 82 0.23 -10.90 19.20
N ARG A 83 1.49 -11.08 19.66
CA ARG A 83 1.93 -12.30 20.33
C ARG A 83 1.21 -12.51 21.67
N ILE A 84 0.92 -11.41 22.37
CA ILE A 84 0.28 -11.43 23.69
C ILE A 84 -1.24 -11.42 23.55
N VAL A 85 -1.77 -10.66 22.59
CA VAL A 85 -3.20 -10.56 22.28
C VAL A 85 -3.47 -11.12 20.88
N PRO A 86 -3.71 -12.44 20.76
CA PRO A 86 -3.90 -13.06 19.46
C PRO A 86 -5.11 -12.48 18.70
N LYS A 87 -4.92 -12.33 17.40
CA LYS A 87 -5.81 -11.66 16.44
C LYS A 87 -7.24 -12.24 16.40
N ARG A 88 -8.26 -11.38 16.41
CA ARG A 88 -9.63 -11.74 15.95
C ARG A 88 -9.66 -11.74 14.42
N ARG A 89 -10.31 -12.75 13.82
CA ARG A 89 -10.09 -13.20 12.42
C ARG A 89 -10.45 -12.21 11.29
N GLN A 90 -10.80 -10.95 11.56
CA GLN A 90 -11.16 -9.97 10.53
C GLN A 90 -10.70 -8.56 10.91
N GLY A 91 -10.13 -7.86 9.92
CA GLY A 91 -9.69 -6.46 10.03
C GLY A 91 -8.29 -6.26 10.63
N LEU A 92 -8.06 -5.05 11.16
CA LEU A 92 -6.82 -4.71 11.87
C LEU A 92 -6.58 -5.67 13.02
N CYS A 93 -5.33 -6.06 13.25
CA CYS A 93 -4.98 -6.73 14.49
C CYS A 93 -4.98 -5.74 15.66
N THR A 94 -4.90 -6.26 16.88
CA THR A 94 -4.88 -5.44 18.10
C THR A 94 -3.64 -4.54 18.12
N GLY A 95 -2.46 -5.05 17.74
CA GLY A 95 -1.24 -4.26 17.66
C GLY A 95 -1.36 -3.08 16.68
N GLN A 96 -1.92 -3.31 15.50
CA GLN A 96 -2.14 -2.26 14.50
C GLN A 96 -3.10 -1.18 14.99
N TYR A 97 -4.21 -1.56 15.60
CA TYR A 97 -5.17 -0.59 16.14
C TYR A 97 -4.54 0.24 17.26
N LEU A 98 -3.84 -0.40 18.20
CA LEU A 98 -3.16 0.29 19.29
C LEU A 98 -2.04 1.20 18.80
N LEU A 99 -1.31 0.80 17.74
CA LEU A 99 -0.32 1.66 17.10
C LEU A 99 -0.97 2.95 16.56
N LEU A 100 -2.08 2.84 15.81
CA LEU A 100 -2.80 4.01 15.31
C LEU A 100 -3.28 4.92 16.45
N ALA A 101 -3.81 4.34 17.52
CA ALA A 101 -4.26 5.09 18.69
C ALA A 101 -3.09 5.77 19.43
N ALA A 102 -1.93 5.10 19.53
CA ALA A 102 -0.72 5.64 20.16
C ALA A 102 -0.14 6.80 19.34
N ILE A 103 -0.03 6.66 18.02
CA ILE A 103 0.43 7.74 17.13
C ILE A 103 -0.53 8.92 17.21
N ASN A 104 -1.85 8.69 17.10
CA ASN A 104 -2.84 9.76 17.26
C ASN A 104 -2.64 10.50 18.58
N ARG A 105 -2.49 9.76 19.67
CA ARG A 105 -2.30 10.35 21.00
C ARG A 105 -1.00 11.16 21.11
N ALA A 106 0.05 10.77 20.40
CA ALA A 106 1.34 11.46 20.42
C ALA A 106 1.34 12.76 19.60
N VAL A 107 0.73 12.75 18.41
CA VAL A 107 0.85 13.87 17.46
C VAL A 107 -0.38 14.78 17.40
N HIS A 108 -1.57 14.24 17.67
CA HIS A 108 -2.82 14.98 17.55
C HIS A 108 -3.90 14.34 18.44
N PRO A 109 -3.85 14.56 19.77
CA PRO A 109 -4.74 13.91 20.72
C PRO A 109 -6.20 14.21 20.37
N ALA A 110 -6.86 13.25 19.71
CA ALA A 110 -8.24 13.37 19.27
C ALA A 110 -9.14 12.44 20.09
N SER A 111 -10.43 12.73 20.13
CA SER A 111 -11.39 11.81 20.74
C SER A 111 -11.51 10.53 19.90
N LYS A 112 -11.99 9.43 20.51
CA LYS A 112 -12.17 8.13 19.82
C LYS A 112 -13.01 8.24 18.55
N THR A 113 -13.98 9.16 18.52
CA THR A 113 -14.86 9.41 17.38
C THR A 113 -14.18 10.18 16.25
N GLN A 114 -13.06 10.87 16.53
CA GLN A 114 -12.31 11.65 15.55
C GLN A 114 -11.10 10.90 14.96
N LEU A 115 -10.80 9.69 15.46
CA LEU A 115 -9.64 8.91 15.01
C LEU A 115 -9.67 8.63 13.50
N ALA A 116 -10.82 8.21 12.96
CA ALA A 116 -10.98 7.93 11.53
C ALA A 116 -10.76 9.19 10.67
N ALA A 117 -11.33 10.33 11.09
CA ALA A 117 -11.20 11.60 10.39
C ALA A 117 -9.77 12.11 10.39
N TRP A 118 -9.07 12.02 11.53
CA TRP A 118 -7.65 12.36 11.63
C TRP A 118 -6.81 11.43 10.75
N TYR A 119 -6.98 10.11 10.87
CA TYR A 119 -6.26 9.12 10.05
C TYR A 119 -6.40 9.40 8.56
N GLY A 120 -7.60 9.82 8.12
CA GLY A 120 -7.93 10.23 6.76
C GLY A 120 -7.01 11.30 6.16
N GLN A 121 -6.39 12.13 7.00
CA GLN A 121 -5.58 13.29 6.63
C GLN A 121 -4.07 13.05 6.82
N THR A 122 -3.66 11.80 7.04
CA THR A 122 -2.26 11.44 7.30
C THR A 122 -1.71 10.45 6.29
N ALA A 123 -0.38 10.36 6.24
CA ALA A 123 0.34 9.35 5.47
C ALA A 123 0.02 7.89 5.88
N LEU A 124 -0.57 7.68 7.07
CA LEU A 124 -0.94 6.34 7.55
C LEU A 124 -1.92 5.62 6.63
N ARG A 125 -2.71 6.34 5.82
CA ARG A 125 -3.57 5.71 4.81
C ARG A 125 -2.80 4.83 3.83
N ARG A 126 -1.54 5.19 3.55
CA ARG A 126 -0.65 4.44 2.66
C ARG A 126 0.23 3.47 3.44
N LEU A 127 0.70 3.86 4.63
CA LEU A 127 1.62 3.05 5.44
C LEU A 127 0.92 1.90 6.19
N LEU A 128 -0.30 2.13 6.66
CA LEU A 128 -1.11 1.15 7.38
C LEU A 128 -2.59 1.22 6.93
N PRO A 129 -2.92 0.64 5.78
CA PRO A 129 -4.26 0.73 5.21
C PRO A 129 -5.35 0.11 6.11
N ALA A 130 -6.30 0.94 6.50
CA ALA A 130 -7.49 0.62 7.26
C ALA A 130 -8.74 1.30 6.65
N GLN A 131 -9.89 0.65 6.78
CA GLN A 131 -11.20 1.22 6.50
C GLN A 131 -11.68 2.06 7.69
N GLU A 132 -12.42 3.13 7.44
CA GLU A 132 -12.94 4.01 8.49
C GLU A 132 -13.81 3.27 9.53
N SER A 133 -14.59 2.26 9.08
CA SER A 133 -15.40 1.40 9.95
C SER A 133 -14.57 0.68 11.02
N GLN A 134 -13.30 0.37 10.69
CA GLN A 134 -12.35 -0.28 11.59
C GLN A 134 -11.75 0.67 12.63
N LEU A 135 -11.98 1.98 12.51
CA LEU A 135 -11.47 3.03 13.39
C LEU A 135 -12.57 3.66 14.26
N SER A 136 -13.74 3.02 14.32
CA SER A 136 -14.87 3.47 15.13
C SER A 136 -14.65 3.32 16.63
N SER A 137 -15.43 4.03 17.44
CA SER A 137 -15.46 3.85 18.90
C SER A 137 -15.82 2.44 19.33
N GLN A 138 -16.63 1.71 18.55
CA GLN A 138 -16.92 0.30 18.83
C GLN A 138 -15.70 -0.58 18.57
N ALA A 139 -14.99 -0.34 17.45
CA ALA A 139 -13.74 -1.04 17.16
C ALA A 139 -12.70 -0.81 18.28
N PHE A 140 -12.62 0.41 18.82
CA PHE A 140 -11.80 0.71 19.99
C PHE A 140 -12.07 -0.26 21.15
N TRP A 141 -13.34 -0.37 21.57
CA TRP A 141 -13.70 -1.24 22.69
C TRP A 141 -13.45 -2.72 22.39
N ASN A 142 -13.75 -3.15 21.17
CA ASN A 142 -13.47 -4.53 20.75
C ASN A 142 -11.98 -4.90 20.89
N HIS A 143 -11.07 -3.98 20.57
CA HIS A 143 -9.63 -4.19 20.76
C HIS A 143 -9.21 -4.08 22.24
N MET A 144 -9.77 -3.13 22.99
CA MET A 144 -9.46 -2.94 24.42
C MET A 144 -9.95 -4.10 25.30
N ASP A 145 -11.08 -4.73 25.00
CA ASP A 145 -11.56 -5.90 25.73
C ASP A 145 -10.55 -7.05 25.70
N GLY A 146 -9.83 -7.21 24.58
CA GLY A 146 -8.76 -8.20 24.46
C GLY A 146 -7.53 -7.87 25.32
N VAL A 147 -7.24 -6.58 25.49
CA VAL A 147 -6.10 -6.08 26.27
C VAL A 147 -6.38 -6.17 27.77
N ALA A 148 -7.55 -5.67 28.20
CA ALA A 148 -7.94 -5.56 29.59
C ALA A 148 -8.13 -6.93 30.27
N TYR A 149 -8.58 -7.94 29.53
CA TYR A 149 -8.87 -9.25 30.10
C TYR A 149 -7.63 -10.14 30.27
N ARG A 150 -6.54 -9.94 29.50
CA ARG A 150 -5.44 -10.92 29.41
C ARG A 150 -4.01 -10.40 29.31
N ALA A 151 -3.77 -9.11 29.08
CA ALA A 151 -2.51 -8.74 28.44
C ALA A 151 -1.84 -7.47 28.92
N GLN A 152 -2.48 -6.57 29.67
CA GLN A 152 -1.87 -5.29 30.02
C GLN A 152 -0.51 -5.46 30.73
N HIS A 153 -0.45 -6.24 31.81
CA HIS A 153 0.81 -6.49 32.53
C HIS A 153 1.85 -7.24 31.68
N HIS A 154 1.43 -8.14 30.80
CA HIS A 154 2.35 -8.88 29.91
C HIS A 154 2.93 -7.98 28.82
N ILE A 155 2.13 -7.07 28.25
CA ILE A 155 2.58 -6.07 27.29
C ILE A 155 3.59 -5.14 27.97
N GLU A 156 3.24 -4.59 29.14
CA GLU A 156 4.14 -3.73 29.92
C GLU A 156 5.47 -4.42 30.25
N HIS A 157 5.45 -5.69 30.66
CA HIS A 157 6.66 -6.46 30.92
C HIS A 157 7.51 -6.66 29.67
N ALA A 158 6.92 -7.12 28.57
CA ALA A 158 7.64 -7.35 27.32
C ALA A 158 8.29 -6.07 26.77
N PHE A 159 7.66 -4.92 26.97
CA PHE A 159 8.27 -3.62 26.65
C PHE A 159 9.47 -3.28 27.54
N ARG A 160 9.46 -3.65 28.82
CA ARG A 160 10.63 -3.47 29.70
C ARG A 160 11.80 -4.32 29.23
N ASP A 161 11.53 -5.57 28.86
CA ASP A 161 12.54 -6.50 28.35
C ASP A 161 13.17 -6.00 27.03
N MET A 162 12.38 -5.33 26.18
CA MET A 162 12.91 -4.67 24.98
C MET A 162 13.84 -3.49 25.30
N LYS A 163 13.55 -2.73 26.36
CA LYS A 163 14.40 -1.59 26.77
C LYS A 163 15.68 -2.04 27.45
N ASN A 164 15.66 -3.19 28.12
CA ASN A 164 16.77 -3.77 28.86
C ASN A 164 16.99 -5.23 28.41
N PRO A 165 17.68 -5.47 27.28
CA PRO A 165 17.91 -6.83 26.76
C PRO A 165 18.92 -7.66 27.58
N HIS A 166 19.29 -7.20 28.78
CA HIS A 166 20.31 -7.77 29.66
C HIS A 166 19.83 -7.84 31.10
#